data_AF-B0MBJ5-F1
#
_entry.id   AF-B0MBJ5-F1
#
_cell.length_a   1.000
_cell.length_b   1.000
_cell.length_c   1.000
_cell.angle_alpha   90.00
_cell.angle_beta   90.00
_cell.angle_gamma   90.00
#
_symmetry.space_group_name_H-M   'P 1'
#
loop_
_entity.id
_entity.type
_entity.pdbx_description
1 polymer ?
#
loop_
_entity_poly.entity_id
_entity_poly.type
_entity_poly.pdbx_seq_one_letter_code
_entity_poly.pdbx_strand_id
1 'polypeptide(L)' 'MEVKLYHGSNIAVKEPRLLPNVRALDFGAGFYVTSSFDQARKWANLTARRRGTGKPVISVYEITKGKMKNGCDM' A
#
# COMPACT_ATOMS: atom_id res chain seq x y z
N MET A 1 -0.28 -19.57 6.80
CA MET A 1 -0.94 -18.30 7.14
C MET A 1 -0.86 -17.41 5.92
N GLU A 2 -2.02 -16.98 5.46
CA GLU A 2 -2.18 -15.97 4.41
C GLU A 2 -2.48 -14.64 5.11
N VAL A 3 -1.76 -13.59 4.78
CA VAL A 3 -1.93 -12.26 5.39
C VAL A 3 -2.30 -11.26 4.31
N LYS A 4 -3.42 -10.55 4.49
CA LYS A 4 -3.81 -9.43 3.65
C LYS A 4 -3.23 -8.13 4.19
N LEU A 5 -2.59 -7.38 3.32
CA LEU A 5 -2.02 -6.08 3.61
C LEU A 5 -2.58 -5.03 2.65
N TYR A 6 -2.78 -3.83 3.16
CA TYR A 6 -3.47 -2.73 2.47
C TYR A 6 -2.59 -1.50 2.44
N HIS A 7 -2.51 -0.86 1.29
CA HIS A 7 -1.88 0.44 1.12
C HIS A 7 -2.91 1.45 0.61
N GLY A 8 -3.11 2.55 1.34
CA GLY A 8 -4.00 3.64 0.92
C GLY A 8 -3.23 4.82 0.35
N SER A 9 -3.57 5.26 -0.87
CA SER A 9 -2.94 6.38 -1.56
C SER A 9 -3.88 7.06 -2.56
N ASN A 10 -3.37 8.02 -3.33
CA ASN A 10 -4.07 8.64 -4.46
C ASN A 10 -3.79 7.94 -5.82
N ILE A 11 -2.99 6.86 -5.78
CA ILE A 11 -2.59 6.05 -6.93
C ILE A 11 -2.62 4.56 -6.56
N ALA A 12 -2.89 3.71 -7.55
CA ALA A 12 -2.78 2.26 -7.41
C ALA A 12 -1.32 1.82 -7.57
N VAL A 13 -0.85 0.94 -6.69
CA VAL A 13 0.47 0.31 -6.81
C VAL A 13 0.29 -1.12 -7.31
N LYS A 14 0.47 -1.30 -8.63
CA LYS A 14 0.17 -2.57 -9.32
C LYS A 14 1.25 -3.64 -9.16
N GLU A 15 2.50 -3.25 -8.98
CA GLU A 15 3.66 -4.15 -8.91
C GLU A 15 4.60 -3.70 -7.77
N PRO A 16 4.28 -4.05 -6.50
CA PRO A 16 5.13 -3.74 -5.38
C PRO A 16 6.42 -4.56 -5.48
N ARG A 17 7.55 -3.92 -5.16
CA ARG A 17 8.85 -4.60 -5.11
C ARG A 17 9.38 -4.55 -3.70
N LEU A 18 9.77 -5.71 -3.17
CA LEU A 18 10.56 -5.78 -1.95
C LEU A 18 12.00 -5.46 -2.33
N LEU A 19 12.53 -4.36 -1.80
CA LEU A 19 13.92 -3.96 -2.01
C LEU A 19 14.74 -4.41 -0.79
N PRO A 20 15.47 -5.53 -0.86
CA PRO A 20 16.37 -5.93 0.21
C PRO A 20 17.54 -4.94 0.29
N ASN A 21 18.04 -4.69 1.51
CA ASN A 21 19.26 -3.92 1.75
C ASN A 21 19.19 -2.40 1.53
N VAL A 22 18.00 -1.80 1.47
CA VAL A 22 17.87 -0.35 1.55
C VAL A 22 18.06 0.06 3.01
N ARG A 23 19.01 0.95 3.31
CA ARG A 23 18.95 1.77 4.54
C ARG A 23 17.81 2.76 4.38
N ALA A 24 16.58 2.25 4.34
CA ALA A 24 15.39 3.07 4.29
C ALA A 24 15.27 3.73 5.66
N LEU A 25 15.53 5.03 5.71
CA LEU A 25 15.06 5.85 6.82
C LEU A 25 13.53 5.70 6.90
N ASP A 26 12.96 5.90 8.09
CA ASP A 26 11.51 5.75 8.27
C ASP A 26 10.74 6.56 7.22
N PHE A 27 11.25 7.70 6.75
CA PHE A 27 10.66 8.56 5.71
C PHE A 27 11.31 8.45 4.32
N GLY A 28 11.83 7.27 3.97
CA GLY A 28 12.50 7.00 2.70
C GLY A 28 11.54 6.80 1.51
N ALA A 29 12.12 6.57 0.33
CA ALA A 29 11.36 6.25 -0.88
C ALA A 29 10.72 4.87 -0.76
N GLY A 30 9.40 4.85 -0.51
CA GLY A 30 8.61 3.64 -0.32
C GLY A 30 7.16 3.98 0.03
N PHE A 31 6.40 2.95 0.40
CA PHE A 31 5.05 3.13 0.89
C PHE A 31 4.76 2.14 2.02
N TYR A 32 3.87 2.53 2.93
CA TYR A 32 3.48 1.67 4.03
C TYR A 32 2.26 0.84 3.68
N VAL A 33 2.23 -0.33 4.30
CA VAL A 33 1.11 -1.24 4.30
C VAL A 33 0.62 -1.45 5.73
N THR A 34 -0.65 -1.80 5.88
CA THR A 34 -1.28 -2.11 7.17
C THR A 34 -2.19 -3.32 7.02
N SER A 35 -2.42 -4.07 8.09
CA SER A 35 -3.43 -5.13 8.12
C SER A 35 -4.86 -4.58 8.32
N SER A 36 -5.01 -3.29 8.64
CA SER A 36 -6.30 -2.64 8.83
C SER A 36 -6.80 -1.96 7.55
N PHE A 37 -7.86 -2.50 6.94
CA PHE A 37 -8.51 -1.89 5.79
C PHE A 37 -9.02 -0.47 6.09
N ASP A 38 -9.63 -0.26 7.26
CA ASP A 38 -10.16 1.06 7.65
C ASP A 38 -9.05 2.12 7.77
N GLN A 39 -7.86 1.71 8.24
CA GLN A 39 -6.71 2.61 8.28
C GLN A 39 -6.23 2.96 6.87
N ALA A 40 -6.13 1.97 5.97
CA ALA A 40 -5.78 2.22 4.57
C ALA A 40 -6.82 3.12 3.87
N ARG A 41 -8.13 2.94 4.12
CA ARG A 41 -9.18 3.82 3.60
C ARG A 41 -9.01 5.27 4.05
N LYS A 42 -8.70 5.49 5.33
CA LYS A 42 -8.40 6.84 5.86
C LYS A 42 -7.18 7.44 5.16
N TRP A 43 -6.11 6.66 4.95
CA TRP A 43 -4.91 7.12 4.25
C TRP A 43 -5.17 7.47 2.79
N ALA A 44 -5.95 6.66 2.07
CA ALA A 44 -6.30 6.93 0.67
C ALA A 44 -7.02 8.27 0.52
N ASN A 45 -8.05 8.50 1.33
CA ASN A 45 -8.81 9.75 1.34
C ASN A 45 -7.94 10.96 1.69
N LEU A 46 -7.12 10.84 2.73
CA LEU A 46 -6.25 11.93 3.17
C LEU A 46 -5.18 12.25 2.13
N THR A 47 -4.58 11.23 1.51
CA THR A 47 -3.52 11.38 0.50
C THR A 47 -4.09 11.99 -0.78
N ALA A 48 -5.22 11.51 -1.29
CA ALA A 48 -5.89 12.09 -2.46
C ALA A 48 -6.27 13.56 -2.23
N ARG A 49 -6.85 13.87 -1.06
CA ARG A 49 -7.18 15.26 -0.71
C ARG A 49 -5.95 16.15 -0.64
N ARG A 50 -4.86 15.70 -0.01
CA ARG A 50 -3.62 16.49 0.13
C ARG A 50 -2.89 16.70 -1.20
N ARG A 51 -2.94 15.72 -2.11
CA ARG A 51 -2.30 15.80 -3.43
C ARG A 51 -3.13 16.59 -4.45
N GLY A 52 -4.45 16.73 -4.23
CA GLY A 52 -5.37 17.42 -5.12
C GLY A 52 -5.54 16.76 -6.50
N THR A 53 -4.97 15.57 -6.69
CA THR A 53 -4.92 14.84 -7.96
C THR A 53 -5.05 13.33 -7.71
N GLY A 54 -5.51 12.61 -8.73
CA GLY A 54 -5.83 11.18 -8.61
C GLY A 54 -7.13 10.95 -7.85
N LYS A 55 -7.36 9.70 -7.45
CA LYS A 55 -8.54 9.28 -6.67
C LYS A 55 -8.06 8.46 -5.47
N PRO A 56 -8.79 8.47 -4.34
CA PRO A 56 -8.46 7.58 -3.24
C PRO A 56 -8.53 6.13 -3.72
N VAL A 57 -7.44 5.38 -3.54
CA VAL A 57 -7.31 3.97 -3.94
C VAL A 57 -6.70 3.18 -2.79
N ILE A 58 -7.15 1.95 -2.62
CA ILE A 58 -6.56 0.96 -1.71
C ILE A 58 -5.95 -0.16 -2.56
N SER A 59 -4.63 -0.33 -2.48
CA SER A 59 -3.94 -1.48 -3.09
C SER A 59 -3.91 -2.63 -2.07
N VAL A 60 -4.27 -3.84 -2.50
CA VAL A 60 -4.38 -5.03 -1.65
C VAL A 60 -3.30 -6.04 -2.03
N TYR A 61 -2.63 -6.58 -1.02
CA TYR A 61 -1.57 -7.56 -1.21
C TYR A 61 -1.83 -8.79 -0.36
N GLU A 62 -1.79 -9.95 -1.01
CA GLU A 62 -1.88 -11.25 -0.36
C GLU A 62 -0.46 -11.79 -0.17
N ILE A 63 -0.07 -11.99 1.08
CA ILE A 63 1.21 -12.57 1.46
C ILE A 63 0.99 -14.00 1.89
N THR A 64 1.55 -14.93 1.11
CA THR A 64 1.74 -16.32 1.51
C THR A 64 3.21 -16.48 1.92
N LYS A 65 3.55 -17.38 2.84
CA LYS A 65 4.95 -17.58 3.30
C LYS A 65 5.93 -17.56 2.11
N GLY A 66 6.69 -16.47 1.99
CA GLY A 66 7.74 -16.26 0.98
C GLY A 66 7.35 -15.56 -0.33
N LYS A 67 6.07 -15.20 -0.59
CA LYS A 67 5.66 -14.54 -1.85
C LYS A 67 4.50 -13.54 -1.67
N MET A 68 4.63 -12.35 -2.24
CA MET A 68 3.54 -11.36 -2.38
C MET A 68 2.81 -11.54 -3.71
N LYS A 69 1.47 -11.51 -3.69
CA LYS A 69 0.59 -11.44 -4.85
C LYS A 69 -0.26 -10.17 -4.78
N ASN A 70 -0.62 -9.58 -5.92
CA ASN A 70 -1.37 -8.32 -5.98
C ASN A 70 -2.84 -8.55 -6.35
N GLY A 71 -3.74 -7.86 -5.64
CA GLY A 71 -5.15 -7.70 -5.98
C GLY A 71 -5.52 -6.21 -5.92
N CYS A 72 -6.34 -5.73 -6.85
CA CYS A 72 -6.81 -4.34 -6.85
C CYS A 72 -8.32 -4.36 -6.64
N ASP A 73 -8.78 -3.95 -5.47
CA ASP A 73 -10.21 -3.76 -5.17
C ASP A 73 -10.53 -2.28 -5.42
N MET A 74 -11.51 -2.01 -6.30
CA MET A 74 -11.96 -0.66 -6.67
C MET A 74 -13.07 -0.15 -5.76
#